data_AF-A0A0F9YUS3-F1
#
_entry.id   AF-A0A0F9YUS3-F1
#
_cell.length_a   1.000
_cell.length_b   1.000
_cell.length_c   1.000
_cell.angle_alpha   90.00
_cell.angle_beta   90.00
_cell.angle_gamma   90.00
#
_symmetry.space_group_name_H-M   'P 1'
#
loop_
_entity.id
_entity.type
_entity.pdbx_description
1 polymer ?
#
loop_
_entity_poly.entity_id
_entity_poly.type
_entity_poly.pdbx_seq_one_letter_code
_entity_poly.pdbx_strand_id
1 'polypeptide(L)'
;MRKKTTTMNKYFKKIKEAVLVYLKDPLLLRKWDQPDYYRYRGRGDDNNQLSFRSSRNRRHGYHYHGTSSMFIEDMFSGIMPFMIYSGVREKYPAKIEPAAPDKEAIIAQGLSGRRHRTALGEGLCDFIRDTAHVLFQDGVAIYEIIYKKNEAGETESYSFELMDHYGLYRFFGNYYQFVSWADAKASHTKVQIIKIPKEKVLRIEFPKELGGQKRINKILKRSWELGQEIIPKFQMDAMEKQENIGFDSKIYTEAKYLEIATLTKDLGWNQRQLSTNHITEYYALLRLLRQKKVEATVREMIFTKLNEALNGSVLNFGAQVSMDNLFTASDIDVRVKKLKEGNTTFIDLFTDTSF
;
A
#
# COMPACT_ATOMS: atom_id res chain seq x y z
N MET A 1 -33.85 27.91 4.04
CA MET A 1 -32.57 27.76 4.78
C MET A 1 -32.28 26.28 5.01
N ARG A 2 -31.32 25.68 4.28
CA ARG A 2 -30.98 24.24 4.39
C ARG A 2 -29.80 24.02 5.35
N LYS A 3 -30.01 23.13 6.32
CA LYS A 3 -29.08 22.68 7.36
C LYS A 3 -27.73 22.20 6.78
N LYS A 4 -26.63 22.86 7.16
CA LYS A 4 -25.24 22.41 6.97
C LYS A 4 -24.51 22.52 8.33
N THR A 5 -24.70 21.56 9.24
CA THR A 5 -23.98 21.58 10.53
C THR A 5 -23.76 20.21 11.18
N THR A 6 -23.82 19.11 10.42
CA THR A 6 -23.80 17.75 11.02
C THR A 6 -22.49 16.99 10.84
N THR A 7 -21.56 17.43 9.97
CA THR A 7 -20.30 16.72 9.70
C THR A 7 -19.19 17.03 10.71
N MET A 8 -19.15 18.25 11.26
CA MET A 8 -18.09 18.67 12.18
C MET A 8 -18.18 17.96 13.54
N ASN A 9 -19.39 17.70 14.03
CA ASN A 9 -19.65 17.10 15.33
C ASN A 9 -19.16 15.63 15.42
N LYS A 10 -19.26 14.87 14.31
CA LYS A 10 -18.79 13.47 14.28
C LYS A 10 -17.27 13.36 14.32
N TYR A 11 -16.55 14.30 13.69
CA TYR A 11 -15.09 14.34 13.69
C TYR A 11 -14.54 14.70 15.07
N PHE A 12 -15.08 15.74 15.71
CA PHE A 12 -14.71 16.11 17.08
C PHE A 12 -15.10 15.04 18.10
N LYS A 13 -16.23 14.36 17.93
CA LYS A 13 -16.61 13.22 18.77
C LYS A 13 -15.61 12.07 18.64
N LYS A 14 -15.18 11.72 17.43
CA LYS A 14 -14.16 10.68 17.20
C LYS A 14 -12.80 11.07 17.82
N ILE A 15 -12.41 12.34 17.72
CA ILE A 15 -11.20 12.86 18.40
C ILE A 15 -11.36 12.77 19.91
N LYS A 16 -12.50 13.24 20.47
CA LYS A 16 -12.77 13.20 21.91
C LYS A 16 -12.77 11.78 22.45
N GLU A 17 -13.42 10.84 21.76
CA GLU A 17 -13.44 9.41 22.12
C GLU A 17 -12.03 8.80 22.04
N ALA A 18 -11.26 9.13 20.99
CA ALA A 18 -9.86 8.74 20.91
C ALA A 18 -9.09 9.28 22.12
N VAL A 19 -9.08 10.60 22.33
CA VAL A 19 -8.40 11.32 23.44
C VAL A 19 -8.81 10.78 24.81
N LEU A 20 -10.08 10.46 25.04
CA LEU A 20 -10.56 9.90 26.31
C LEU A 20 -10.00 8.50 26.60
N VAL A 21 -9.74 7.68 25.57
CA VAL A 21 -9.01 6.40 25.74
C VAL A 21 -7.55 6.66 26.15
N TYR A 22 -6.95 7.78 25.76
CA TYR A 22 -5.60 8.20 26.18
C TYR A 22 -5.55 8.78 27.59
N LEU A 23 -6.64 9.40 28.06
CA LEU A 23 -6.75 10.04 29.39
C LEU A 23 -7.09 9.08 30.54
N LYS A 24 -7.23 7.77 30.27
CA LYS A 24 -7.52 6.76 31.31
C LYS A 24 -6.36 6.47 32.27
N ASP A 25 -5.28 7.25 32.24
CA ASP A 25 -4.18 7.16 33.21
C ASP A 25 -4.19 8.41 34.12
N PRO A 26 -4.66 8.32 35.38
CA PRO A 26 -4.85 9.47 36.26
C PRO A 26 -3.54 10.07 36.79
N LEU A 27 -2.39 9.43 36.54
CA LEU A 27 -1.13 9.83 37.15
C LEU A 27 -0.04 9.73 36.10
N LEU A 28 0.48 10.90 35.71
CA LEU A 28 1.78 11.11 35.06
C LEU A 28 2.86 10.33 35.81
N LEU A 29 2.99 9.02 35.54
CA LEU A 29 3.92 8.13 36.22
C LEU A 29 5.34 8.54 35.82
N ARG A 30 5.92 9.34 36.72
CA ARG A 30 7.34 9.54 36.97
C ARG A 30 8.13 8.27 36.62
N LYS A 31 9.23 8.50 35.88
CA LYS A 31 10.35 7.57 35.69
C LYS A 31 9.97 6.21 35.11
N TRP A 32 9.88 6.17 33.79
CA TRP A 32 10.57 5.10 33.07
C TRP A 32 11.80 5.76 32.49
N ASP A 33 12.95 5.54 33.15
CA ASP A 33 14.24 5.82 32.55
C ASP A 33 14.29 4.97 31.28
N GLN A 34 14.48 5.60 30.12
CA GLN A 34 14.79 4.87 28.90
C GLN A 34 16.07 4.08 29.20
N PRO A 35 16.08 2.73 29.16
CA PRO A 35 17.34 2.06 28.95
C PRO A 35 17.84 2.55 27.59
N ASP A 36 19.08 3.02 27.51
CA ASP A 36 19.74 3.45 26.27
C ASP A 36 19.59 2.42 25.12
N TYR A 37 19.28 1.18 25.48
CA TYR A 37 18.95 0.06 24.60
C TYR A 37 17.80 0.30 23.59
N TYR A 38 16.83 1.20 23.86
CA TYR A 38 15.74 1.51 22.90
C TYR A 38 16.05 2.65 21.93
N ARG A 39 17.18 3.35 22.07
CA ARG A 39 17.75 4.14 20.96
C ARG A 39 18.32 3.25 19.85
N TYR A 40 18.40 1.94 20.09
CA TYR A 40 19.25 1.03 19.33
C TYR A 40 18.46 0.06 18.44
N ARG A 41 17.64 0.59 17.53
CA ARG A 41 17.33 -0.12 16.27
C ARG A 41 17.37 0.84 15.09
N GLY A 42 18.58 1.21 14.72
CA GLY A 42 18.97 1.27 13.31
C GLY A 42 18.91 2.63 12.63
N ARG A 43 19.61 3.61 13.19
CA ARG A 43 20.42 4.67 12.54
C ARG A 43 20.92 5.57 13.68
N GLY A 44 22.10 6.17 13.59
CA GLY A 44 22.77 6.86 14.72
C GLY A 44 21.95 7.99 15.37
N ASP A 45 22.43 8.52 16.51
CA ASP A 45 21.83 9.60 17.31
C ASP A 45 21.47 10.90 16.51
N ASP A 46 21.76 10.97 15.21
CA ASP A 46 21.53 12.09 14.31
C ASP A 46 20.17 12.06 13.55
N ASN A 47 19.31 11.06 13.76
CA ASN A 47 18.10 10.98 12.91
C ASN A 47 17.05 11.98 13.33
N ASN A 48 16.69 12.83 12.39
CA ASN A 48 15.52 13.70 12.44
C ASN A 48 14.20 12.89 12.32
N GLN A 49 14.09 11.71 12.93
CA GLN A 49 12.85 10.94 12.99
C GLN A 49 11.97 11.50 14.10
N LEU A 50 10.71 11.77 13.78
CA LEU A 50 9.73 12.24 14.75
C LEU A 50 8.75 11.14 15.13
N SER A 51 8.30 10.33 14.16
CA SER A 51 7.23 9.36 14.41
C SER A 51 7.67 8.23 15.33
N PHE A 52 6.73 7.84 16.21
CA PHE A 52 6.80 6.65 17.03
C PHE A 52 6.40 5.41 16.21
N ARG A 53 7.18 4.34 16.35
CA ARG A 53 6.92 3.06 15.68
C ARG A 53 6.50 2.05 16.73
N SER A 54 5.21 1.71 16.77
CA SER A 54 4.78 0.59 17.61
C SER A 54 5.17 -0.72 16.94
N SER A 55 5.70 -1.67 17.71
CA SER A 55 5.87 -3.06 17.26
C SER A 55 4.53 -3.80 17.11
N ARG A 56 3.44 -3.25 17.66
CA ARG A 56 2.10 -3.82 17.51
C ARG A 56 1.55 -3.43 16.14
N ASN A 57 1.58 -4.37 15.20
CA ASN A 57 0.80 -4.28 13.97
C ASN A 57 -0.69 -4.16 14.32
N ARG A 58 -1.22 -2.93 14.35
CA ARG A 58 -2.66 -2.64 14.49
C ARG A 58 -3.44 -2.83 13.19
N ARG A 59 -2.78 -3.35 12.16
CA ARG A 59 -3.38 -3.69 10.87
C ARG A 59 -4.55 -4.64 11.10
N HIS A 60 -5.64 -4.46 10.34
CA HIS A 60 -6.80 -5.32 10.49
C HIS A 60 -6.41 -6.78 10.23
N GLY A 61 -6.81 -7.69 11.11
CA GLY A 61 -6.46 -9.12 10.98
C GLY A 61 -6.86 -9.72 9.62
N TYR A 62 -7.87 -9.14 8.96
CA TYR A 62 -8.36 -9.63 7.68
C TYR A 62 -7.44 -9.44 6.47
N HIS A 63 -6.34 -8.69 6.56
CA HIS A 63 -5.48 -8.44 5.39
C HIS A 63 -4.68 -9.68 4.94
N TYR A 64 -4.39 -10.63 5.84
CA TYR A 64 -3.50 -11.77 5.56
C TYR A 64 -4.20 -13.13 5.67
N HIS A 65 -5.49 -13.21 5.33
CA HIS A 65 -6.24 -14.45 5.42
C HIS A 65 -6.98 -14.79 4.13
N GLY A 66 -6.69 -15.97 3.58
CA GLY A 66 -7.43 -16.56 2.47
C GLY A 66 -7.47 -15.68 1.22
N THR A 67 -8.67 -15.41 0.72
CA THR A 67 -8.89 -14.68 -0.55
C THR A 67 -8.37 -13.24 -0.52
N SER A 68 -8.40 -12.55 0.63
CA SER A 68 -7.95 -11.15 0.70
C SER A 68 -6.44 -11.01 0.51
N SER A 69 -5.64 -11.95 1.04
CA SER A 69 -4.19 -11.95 0.85
C SER A 69 -3.82 -12.24 -0.60
N MET A 70 -4.48 -13.22 -1.22
CA MET A 70 -4.29 -13.54 -2.65
C MET A 70 -4.60 -12.33 -3.54
N PHE A 71 -5.69 -11.60 -3.24
CA PHE A 71 -6.02 -10.37 -3.96
C PHE A 71 -4.90 -9.34 -3.85
N ILE A 72 -4.39 -9.09 -2.63
CA ILE A 72 -3.32 -8.12 -2.43
C ILE A 72 -2.08 -8.55 -3.22
N GLU A 73 -1.61 -9.78 -3.01
CA GLU A 73 -0.42 -10.35 -3.68
C GLU A 73 -0.49 -10.24 -5.20
N ASP A 74 -1.60 -10.68 -5.79
CA ASP A 74 -1.76 -10.70 -7.24
C ASP A 74 -1.79 -9.29 -7.84
N MET A 75 -2.35 -8.30 -7.12
CA MET A 75 -2.51 -6.93 -7.62
C MET A 75 -1.24 -6.09 -7.57
N PHE A 76 -0.30 -6.35 -6.65
CA PHE A 76 0.97 -5.61 -6.60
C PHE A 76 2.14 -6.35 -7.25
N SER A 77 2.07 -7.69 -7.41
CA SER A 77 3.19 -8.46 -7.96
C SER A 77 3.56 -8.07 -9.40
N GLY A 78 2.57 -7.69 -10.21
CA GLY A 78 2.77 -7.27 -11.60
C GLY A 78 3.12 -5.80 -11.78
N ILE A 79 3.20 -5.00 -10.72
CA ILE A 79 3.30 -3.55 -10.83
C ILE A 79 4.66 -3.06 -11.31
N MET A 80 5.74 -3.77 -10.98
CA MET A 80 7.11 -3.46 -11.39
C MET A 80 7.88 -4.75 -11.70
N PRO A 81 8.78 -4.74 -12.70
CA PRO A 81 9.61 -5.90 -13.02
C PRO A 81 10.51 -6.28 -11.85
N PHE A 82 10.83 -7.58 -11.76
CA PHE A 82 11.82 -8.08 -10.81
C PHE A 82 13.23 -7.98 -11.41
N MET A 83 14.04 -7.06 -10.87
CA MET A 83 15.39 -6.76 -11.37
C MET A 83 16.45 -7.84 -11.04
N ILE A 84 16.03 -9.02 -10.57
CA ILE A 84 16.91 -10.12 -10.17
C ILE A 84 17.43 -10.89 -11.40
N TYR A 85 16.67 -10.87 -12.50
CA TYR A 85 17.01 -11.60 -13.72
C TYR A 85 17.94 -10.78 -14.62
N SER A 86 18.90 -11.45 -15.26
CA SER A 86 19.79 -10.84 -16.25
C SER A 86 19.02 -10.28 -17.45
N GLY A 87 19.44 -9.14 -17.99
CA GLY A 87 18.79 -8.49 -19.13
C GLY A 87 17.59 -7.60 -18.79
N VAL A 88 17.00 -7.71 -17.59
CA VAL A 88 15.83 -6.93 -17.19
C VAL A 88 16.17 -5.46 -16.95
N ARG A 89 17.38 -5.18 -16.45
CA ARG A 89 17.84 -3.80 -16.19
C ARG A 89 18.03 -3.03 -17.49
N GLU A 90 18.52 -3.72 -18.52
CA GLU A 90 18.69 -3.19 -19.87
C GLU A 90 17.33 -2.99 -20.56
N LYS A 91 16.36 -3.88 -20.29
CA LYS A 91 14.99 -3.76 -20.81
C LYS A 91 14.24 -2.57 -20.21
N TYR A 92 14.46 -2.27 -18.93
CA TYR A 92 13.77 -1.19 -18.21
C TYR A 92 14.77 -0.25 -17.52
N PRO A 93 15.47 0.61 -18.28
CA PRO A 93 16.46 1.50 -17.70
C PRO A 93 15.76 2.59 -16.87
N ALA A 94 16.29 2.81 -15.66
CA ALA A 94 15.91 3.94 -14.81
C ALA A 94 16.81 5.14 -15.07
N LYS A 95 16.25 6.34 -15.00
CA LYS A 95 16.95 7.59 -15.31
C LYS A 95 16.61 8.69 -14.31
N ILE A 96 17.53 9.64 -14.20
CA ILE A 96 17.36 10.90 -13.46
C ILE A 96 17.52 12.09 -14.41
N GLU A 97 16.58 13.04 -14.35
CA GLU A 97 16.61 14.26 -15.15
C GLU A 97 16.54 15.51 -14.26
N PRO A 98 17.53 16.43 -14.33
CA PRO A 98 18.75 16.35 -15.11
C PRO A 98 19.73 15.28 -14.59
N ALA A 99 20.62 14.80 -15.45
CA ALA A 99 21.61 13.79 -15.09
C ALA A 99 22.51 14.31 -13.95
N ALA A 100 22.50 13.60 -12.82
CA ALA A 100 23.27 13.95 -11.63
C ALA A 100 23.70 12.67 -10.88
N PRO A 101 24.86 12.09 -11.22
CA PRO A 101 25.31 10.80 -10.69
C PRO A 101 25.38 10.76 -9.15
N ASP A 102 25.80 11.86 -8.52
CA ASP A 102 25.90 11.94 -7.06
C ASP A 102 24.51 11.88 -6.40
N LYS A 103 23.52 12.56 -6.99
CA LYS A 103 22.13 12.53 -6.51
C LYS A 103 21.47 11.18 -6.81
N GLU A 104 21.82 10.55 -7.92
CA GLU A 104 21.30 9.23 -8.29
C GLU A 104 21.60 8.19 -7.21
N ALA A 105 22.84 8.14 -6.72
CA ALA A 105 23.23 7.22 -5.67
C ALA A 105 22.46 7.45 -4.36
N ILE A 106 22.31 8.71 -3.96
CA ILE A 106 21.55 9.10 -2.75
C ILE A 106 20.07 8.74 -2.92
N ILE A 107 19.50 8.99 -4.10
CA ILE A 107 18.10 8.66 -4.42
C ILE A 107 17.89 7.15 -4.40
N ALA A 108 18.73 6.39 -5.09
CA ALA A 108 18.64 4.93 -5.13
C ALA A 108 18.73 4.32 -3.72
N GLN A 109 19.63 4.84 -2.87
CA GLN A 109 19.77 4.38 -1.50
C GLN A 109 18.57 4.77 -0.62
N GLY A 110 18.03 5.98 -0.76
CA GLY A 110 16.90 6.43 0.06
C GLY A 110 15.57 5.78 -0.28
N LEU A 111 15.44 5.27 -1.50
CA LEU A 111 14.30 4.46 -1.94
C LEU A 111 14.41 2.99 -1.50
N SER A 112 15.63 2.47 -1.43
CA SER A 112 15.90 1.08 -1.05
C SER A 112 15.79 0.88 0.45
N GLY A 113 14.99 -0.09 0.89
CA GLY A 113 15.03 -0.60 2.26
C GLY A 113 16.29 -1.42 2.58
N ARG A 114 17.15 -1.68 1.57
CA ARG A 114 18.32 -2.55 1.68
C ARG A 114 19.59 -1.74 1.98
N ARG A 115 20.50 -2.31 2.77
CA ARG A 115 21.73 -1.64 3.24
C ARG A 115 22.89 -1.62 2.23
N HIS A 116 22.71 -2.18 1.03
CA HIS A 116 23.78 -2.31 0.03
C HIS A 116 23.54 -1.40 -1.18
N ARG A 117 24.61 -1.12 -1.95
CA ARG A 117 24.61 -0.29 -3.17
C ARG A 117 23.50 -0.77 -4.11
N THR A 118 22.37 -0.07 -4.07
CA THR A 118 21.18 -0.41 -4.86
C THR A 118 21.22 0.46 -6.11
N ALA A 119 21.05 -0.12 -7.29
CA ALA A 119 20.92 0.67 -8.52
C ALA A 119 19.59 1.45 -8.49
N LEU A 120 19.51 2.60 -9.18
CA LEU A 120 18.28 3.42 -9.18
C LEU A 120 17.03 2.60 -9.55
N GLY A 121 17.13 1.77 -10.59
CA GLY A 121 16.01 0.93 -11.02
C GLY A 121 15.55 -0.07 -9.96
N GLU A 122 16.47 -0.62 -9.17
CA GLU A 122 16.10 -1.52 -8.06
C GLU A 122 15.41 -0.76 -6.92
N GLY A 123 15.94 0.41 -6.56
CA GLY A 123 15.34 1.26 -5.52
C GLY A 123 13.93 1.71 -5.92
N LEU A 124 13.73 2.10 -7.18
CA LEU A 124 12.41 2.44 -7.72
C LEU A 124 11.46 1.24 -7.71
N CYS A 125 11.90 0.08 -8.19
CA CYS A 125 11.08 -1.14 -8.20
C CYS A 125 10.65 -1.53 -6.78
N ASP A 126 11.56 -1.53 -5.82
CA ASP A 126 11.27 -1.88 -4.44
C ASP A 126 10.32 -0.86 -3.79
N PHE A 127 10.61 0.44 -3.90
CA PHE A 127 9.75 1.49 -3.35
C PHE A 127 8.33 1.45 -3.91
N ILE A 128 8.18 1.31 -5.23
CA ILE A 128 6.86 1.27 -5.89
C ILE A 128 6.12 0.00 -5.48
N ARG A 129 6.78 -1.15 -5.44
CA ARG A 129 6.17 -2.43 -5.04
C ARG A 129 5.70 -2.39 -3.59
N ASP A 130 6.53 -1.89 -2.68
CA ASP A 130 6.19 -1.77 -1.26
C ASP A 130 5.05 -0.77 -1.04
N THR A 131 5.09 0.37 -1.74
CA THR A 131 4.01 1.35 -1.71
C THR A 131 2.71 0.77 -2.24
N ALA A 132 2.76 0.06 -3.37
CA ALA A 132 1.61 -0.58 -3.97
C ALA A 132 1.00 -1.65 -3.06
N HIS A 133 1.84 -2.48 -2.43
CA HIS A 133 1.41 -3.46 -1.43
C HIS A 133 0.61 -2.78 -0.30
N VAL A 134 1.14 -1.70 0.28
CA VAL A 134 0.43 -0.94 1.33
C VAL A 134 -0.85 -0.29 0.79
N LEU A 135 -0.84 0.22 -0.44
CA LEU A 135 -2.02 0.80 -1.07
C LEU A 135 -3.13 -0.23 -1.33
N PHE A 136 -2.82 -1.44 -1.77
CA PHE A 136 -3.80 -2.52 -1.92
C PHE A 136 -4.25 -3.10 -0.58
N GLN A 137 -3.44 -2.94 0.47
CA GLN A 137 -3.76 -3.38 1.82
C GLN A 137 -4.65 -2.38 2.57
N ASP A 138 -4.26 -1.11 2.62
CA ASP A 138 -4.87 -0.08 3.50
C ASP A 138 -5.58 1.04 2.72
N GLY A 139 -5.38 1.10 1.39
CA GLY A 139 -5.85 2.18 0.53
C GLY A 139 -5.11 3.51 0.71
N VAL A 140 -4.10 3.57 1.59
CA VAL A 140 -3.27 4.74 1.85
C VAL A 140 -1.90 4.31 2.36
N ALA A 141 -0.84 4.87 1.78
CA ALA A 141 0.52 4.72 2.28
C ALA A 141 1.02 6.09 2.78
N ILE A 142 1.55 6.14 3.99
CA ILE A 142 2.03 7.38 4.62
C ILE A 142 3.46 7.14 5.07
N TYR A 143 4.40 7.90 4.54
CA TYR A 143 5.82 7.82 4.89
C TYR A 143 6.26 9.09 5.60
N GLU A 144 7.13 8.93 6.61
CA GLU A 144 7.94 10.03 7.11
C GLU A 144 9.23 10.12 6.31
N ILE A 145 9.61 11.32 5.93
CA ILE A 145 10.90 11.63 5.29
C ILE A 145 11.93 11.86 6.40
N ILE A 146 12.82 10.90 6.58
CA ILE A 146 13.99 11.02 7.47
C ILE A 146 15.17 11.40 6.60
N TYR A 147 15.95 12.39 7.01
CA TYR A 147 17.09 12.87 6.25
C TYR A 147 18.21 13.36 7.16
N LYS A 148 19.44 13.34 6.63
CA LYS A 148 20.64 13.94 7.20
C LYS A 148 21.20 14.95 6.20
N LYS A 149 21.61 16.11 6.70
CA LYS A 149 22.25 17.16 5.90
C LYS A 149 23.72 17.30 6.26
N ASN A 150 24.55 17.60 5.28
CA ASN A 150 25.95 17.95 5.49
C ASN A 150 26.07 19.40 6.03
N GLU A 151 27.29 19.83 6.36
CA GLU A 151 27.57 21.19 6.84
C GLU A 151 27.19 22.28 5.82
N ALA A 152 27.21 21.96 4.52
CA ALA A 152 26.77 22.84 3.44
C ALA A 152 25.23 22.93 3.29
N GLY A 153 24.46 22.16 4.07
CA GLY A 153 23.00 22.14 4.04
C GLY A 153 22.37 21.27 2.96
N GLU A 154 23.18 20.50 2.22
CA GLU A 154 22.77 19.54 1.21
C GLU A 154 22.37 18.20 1.85
N THR A 155 21.45 17.48 1.20
CA THR A 155 20.98 16.18 1.70
C THR A 155 22.05 15.12 1.47
N GLU A 156 22.67 14.63 2.54
CA GLU A 156 23.68 13.56 2.52
C GLU A 156 23.01 12.18 2.39
N SER A 157 21.91 11.97 3.11
CA SER A 157 21.13 10.73 3.04
C SER A 157 19.68 10.99 3.40
N TYR A 158 18.79 10.12 2.93
CA TYR A 158 17.38 10.13 3.34
C TYR A 158 16.76 8.73 3.30
N SER A 159 15.57 8.58 3.87
CA SER A 159 14.66 7.46 3.57
C SER A 159 13.21 7.84 3.79
N PHE A 160 12.35 7.02 3.19
CA PHE A 160 10.92 7.01 3.45
C PHE A 160 10.56 5.90 4.42
N GLU A 161 10.20 6.26 5.65
CA GLU A 161 9.81 5.28 6.68
C GLU A 161 8.28 5.19 6.83
N LEU A 162 7.71 4.04 6.48
CA LEU A 162 6.26 3.81 6.44
C LEU A 162 5.60 3.95 7.81
N MET A 163 4.84 5.02 8.03
CA MET A 163 4.08 5.29 9.25
C MET A 163 2.81 4.45 9.33
N ASP A 164 2.51 4.00 10.54
CA ASP A 164 1.19 3.47 10.84
C ASP A 164 0.17 4.61 10.76
N HIS A 165 -0.86 4.44 9.95
CA HIS A 165 -1.93 5.40 9.82
C HIS A 165 -2.90 5.34 11.02
N TYR A 166 -2.89 4.26 11.82
CA TYR A 166 -3.68 4.17 13.04
C TYR A 166 -3.14 5.12 14.11
N GLY A 167 -4.01 5.98 14.64
CA GLY A 167 -3.60 7.00 15.62
C GLY A 167 -2.89 8.20 15.00
N LEU A 168 -2.79 8.28 13.67
CA LEU A 168 -2.29 9.43 12.94
C LEU A 168 -3.46 10.31 12.47
N TYR A 169 -3.48 11.56 12.89
CA TYR A 169 -4.52 12.52 12.55
C TYR A 169 -3.93 13.75 11.89
N ARG A 170 -4.65 14.32 10.91
CA ARG A 170 -4.24 15.55 10.24
C ARG A 170 -5.11 16.72 10.69
N PHE A 171 -4.51 17.73 11.29
CA PHE A 171 -5.16 18.98 11.68
C PHE A 171 -4.18 20.15 11.63
N PHE A 172 -4.68 21.38 11.41
CA PHE A 172 -3.86 22.59 11.23
C PHE A 172 -2.66 22.42 10.29
N GLY A 173 -2.86 21.68 9.19
CA GLY A 173 -1.82 21.45 8.20
C GLY A 173 -0.67 20.55 8.65
N ASN A 174 -0.72 19.94 9.84
CA ASN A 174 0.30 19.02 10.36
C ASN A 174 -0.30 17.63 10.61
N TYR A 175 0.57 16.64 10.77
CA TYR A 175 0.20 15.31 11.23
C TYR A 175 0.48 15.19 12.73
N TYR A 176 -0.37 14.49 13.44
CA TYR A 176 -0.26 14.28 14.87
C TYR A 176 -0.47 12.81 15.16
N GLN A 177 0.56 12.19 15.70
CA GLN A 177 0.55 10.80 16.08
C GLN A 177 0.30 10.69 17.58
N PHE A 178 -0.72 9.91 17.96
CA PHE A 178 -1.07 9.69 19.35
C PHE A 178 -0.59 8.32 19.81
N VAL A 179 0.43 8.31 20.67
CA VAL A 179 0.98 7.08 21.27
C VAL A 179 0.12 6.67 22.44
N SER A 180 -0.60 5.56 22.30
CA SER A 180 -1.57 5.14 23.32
C SER A 180 -0.90 4.48 24.50
N TRP A 181 -1.55 4.46 25.66
CA TRP A 181 -1.03 3.75 26.84
C TRP A 181 -0.67 2.30 26.54
N ALA A 182 -1.49 1.61 25.74
CA ALA A 182 -1.21 0.23 25.34
C ALA A 182 0.08 0.09 24.52
N ASP A 183 0.40 1.07 23.65
CA ASP A 183 1.63 1.05 22.85
C ASP A 183 2.83 1.54 23.66
N ALA A 184 2.64 2.59 24.46
CA ALA A 184 3.60 3.11 25.40
C ALA A 184 4.09 2.02 26.36
N LYS A 185 3.17 1.26 26.96
CA LYS A 185 3.48 0.11 27.81
C LYS A 185 4.21 -1.00 27.05
N ALA A 186 3.77 -1.32 25.84
CA ALA A 186 4.36 -2.41 25.05
C ALA A 186 5.75 -2.08 24.49
N SER A 187 6.01 -0.81 24.23
CA SER A 187 7.27 -0.32 23.67
C SER A 187 8.16 0.37 24.72
N HIS A 188 7.78 0.32 26.00
CA HIS A 188 8.47 0.99 27.10
C HIS A 188 8.72 2.48 26.85
N THR A 189 7.76 3.17 26.23
CA THR A 189 7.79 4.61 25.96
C THR A 189 6.72 5.35 26.76
N LYS A 190 6.74 6.69 26.71
CA LYS A 190 5.72 7.53 27.34
C LYS A 190 4.52 7.72 26.43
N VAL A 191 3.34 7.87 27.02
CA VAL A 191 2.15 8.38 26.33
C VAL A 191 2.46 9.80 25.88
N GLN A 192 2.32 10.06 24.59
CA GLN A 192 2.66 11.36 24.01
C GLN A 192 1.90 11.62 22.71
N ILE A 193 1.81 12.90 22.37
CA ILE A 193 1.32 13.38 21.07
C ILE A 193 2.52 13.94 20.32
N ILE A 194 2.83 13.33 19.18
CA ILE A 194 3.97 13.72 18.35
C ILE A 194 3.43 14.55 17.19
N LYS A 195 3.90 15.78 17.06
CA LYS A 195 3.62 16.64 15.90
C LYS A 195 4.65 16.36 14.81
N ILE A 196 4.17 16.06 13.61
CA ILE A 196 4.98 15.81 12.41
C ILE A 196 4.59 16.86 11.36
N PRO A 197 5.53 17.72 10.93
CA PRO A 197 5.30 18.70 9.87
C PRO A 197 4.82 18.04 8.58
N LYS A 198 3.88 18.66 7.84
CA LYS A 198 3.39 18.10 6.56
C LYS A 198 4.49 17.94 5.53
N GLU A 199 5.50 18.79 5.59
CA GLU A 199 6.61 18.84 4.65
C GLU A 199 7.45 17.56 4.75
N LYS A 200 7.46 16.93 5.94
CA LYS A 200 8.17 15.67 6.20
C LYS A 200 7.30 14.43 5.94
N VAL A 201 6.11 14.59 5.36
CA VAL A 201 5.18 13.47 5.16
C VAL A 201 4.85 13.31 3.69
N LEU A 202 5.24 12.16 3.14
CA LEU A 202 4.76 11.69 1.84
C LEU A 202 3.50 10.85 2.07
N ARG A 203 2.36 11.37 1.61
CA ARG A 203 1.08 10.66 1.69
C ARG A 203 0.56 10.32 0.31
N ILE A 204 0.38 9.03 0.07
CA ILE A 204 -0.07 8.45 -1.19
C ILE A 204 -1.42 7.78 -0.94
N GLU A 205 -2.47 8.18 -1.67
CA GLU A 205 -3.81 7.60 -1.57
C GLU A 205 -4.08 6.70 -2.77
N PHE A 206 -4.88 5.65 -2.57
CA PHE A 206 -5.36 4.84 -3.68
C PHE A 206 -6.14 5.70 -4.70
N PRO A 207 -5.94 5.52 -6.02
CA PRO A 207 -6.54 6.38 -7.03
C PRO A 207 -8.08 6.45 -6.92
N LYS A 208 -8.62 7.67 -6.98
CA LYS A 208 -10.08 7.91 -6.85
C LYS A 208 -10.87 7.33 -8.02
N GLU A 209 -10.31 7.35 -9.21
CA GLU A 209 -10.88 6.74 -10.41
C GLU A 209 -11.05 5.22 -10.29
N LEU A 210 -10.21 4.57 -9.47
CA LEU A 210 -10.33 3.17 -9.12
C LEU A 210 -11.22 2.94 -7.88
N GLY A 211 -11.88 3.99 -7.37
CA GLY A 211 -12.80 3.97 -6.22
C GLY A 211 -12.17 4.34 -4.87
N GLY A 212 -10.86 4.59 -4.84
CA GLY A 212 -10.12 5.04 -3.66
C GLY A 212 -10.15 4.08 -2.47
N GLN A 213 -9.68 4.58 -1.31
CA GLN A 213 -9.52 3.78 -0.09
C GLN A 213 -10.79 3.03 0.35
N LYS A 214 -11.96 3.66 0.25
CA LYS A 214 -13.23 3.04 0.68
C LYS A 214 -13.55 1.77 -0.11
N ARG A 215 -13.25 1.77 -1.41
CA ARG A 215 -13.52 0.61 -2.27
C ARG A 215 -12.58 -0.53 -1.92
N ILE A 216 -11.28 -0.28 -1.77
CA ILE A 216 -10.31 -1.31 -1.36
C ILE A 216 -10.71 -1.94 -0.03
N ASN A 217 -11.06 -1.13 0.98
CA ASN A 217 -11.49 -1.66 2.27
C ASN A 217 -12.76 -2.52 2.16
N LYS A 218 -13.71 -2.14 1.31
CA LYS A 218 -14.91 -2.95 1.04
C LYS A 218 -14.56 -4.28 0.39
N ILE A 219 -13.67 -4.26 -0.61
CA ILE A 219 -13.22 -5.47 -1.30
C ILE A 219 -12.54 -6.41 -0.31
N LEU A 220 -11.53 -5.94 0.40
CA LEU A 220 -10.77 -6.75 1.35
C LEU A 220 -11.64 -7.34 2.45
N LYS A 221 -12.52 -6.52 3.05
CA LYS A 221 -13.43 -6.99 4.10
C LYS A 221 -14.32 -8.10 3.58
N ARG A 222 -14.94 -7.90 2.40
CA ARG A 222 -15.87 -8.89 1.85
C ARG A 222 -15.14 -10.16 1.37
N SER A 223 -13.98 -10.02 0.75
CA SER A 223 -13.13 -11.16 0.38
C SER A 223 -12.69 -11.97 1.60
N TRP A 224 -12.40 -11.31 2.72
CA TRP A 224 -12.10 -11.99 3.98
C TRP A 224 -13.31 -12.70 4.58
N GLU A 225 -14.48 -12.06 4.63
CA GLU A 225 -15.73 -12.68 5.09
C GLU A 225 -16.01 -13.97 4.30
N LEU A 226 -15.82 -13.93 2.98
CA LEU A 226 -15.95 -15.09 2.11
C LEU A 226 -14.79 -16.09 2.31
N GLY A 227 -13.60 -15.65 2.70
CA GLY A 227 -12.43 -16.51 2.92
C GLY A 227 -12.41 -17.24 4.27
N GLN A 228 -13.25 -16.85 5.24
CA GLN A 228 -13.27 -17.39 6.60
C GLN A 228 -13.67 -18.88 6.66
N GLU A 229 -14.75 -19.25 5.98
CA GLU A 229 -15.34 -20.58 6.09
C GLU A 229 -15.25 -21.32 4.75
N ILE A 230 -14.44 -22.39 4.70
CA ILE A 230 -14.40 -23.30 3.55
C ILE A 230 -15.72 -24.06 3.46
N ILE A 231 -16.22 -24.55 4.61
CA ILE A 231 -17.50 -25.21 4.77
C ILE A 231 -18.26 -24.45 5.87
N PRO A 232 -19.56 -24.12 5.68
CA PRO A 232 -20.33 -23.46 6.70
C PRO A 232 -20.41 -24.28 7.99
N LYS A 233 -20.40 -23.61 9.15
CA LYS A 233 -20.46 -24.31 10.44
C LYS A 233 -21.66 -25.27 10.57
N PHE A 234 -22.84 -24.87 10.08
CA PHE A 234 -24.04 -25.72 10.13
C PHE A 234 -23.86 -27.04 9.37
N GLN A 235 -23.06 -27.05 8.30
CA GLN A 235 -22.76 -28.26 7.54
C GLN A 235 -21.75 -29.14 8.28
N MET A 236 -20.76 -28.53 8.94
CA MET A 236 -19.83 -29.26 9.81
C MET A 236 -20.57 -29.96 10.95
N ASP A 237 -21.48 -29.24 11.61
CA ASP A 237 -22.31 -29.78 12.70
C ASP A 237 -23.21 -30.94 12.20
N ALA A 238 -23.74 -30.85 10.98
CA ALA A 238 -24.52 -31.93 10.37
C ALA A 238 -23.67 -33.16 10.03
N MET A 239 -22.45 -32.95 9.51
CA MET A 239 -21.49 -34.02 9.23
C MET A 239 -21.07 -34.77 10.50
N GLU A 240 -20.83 -34.07 11.61
CA GLU A 240 -20.53 -34.68 12.90
C GLU A 240 -21.67 -35.57 13.42
N LYS A 241 -22.92 -35.16 13.16
CA LYS A 241 -24.13 -35.91 13.50
C LYS A 241 -24.53 -36.97 12.48
N GLN A 242 -23.80 -37.08 11.37
CA GLN A 242 -24.15 -37.93 10.22
C GLN A 242 -25.53 -37.61 9.61
N GLU A 243 -25.97 -36.36 9.71
CA GLU A 243 -27.23 -35.88 9.14
C GLU A 243 -27.02 -35.38 7.70
N ASN A 244 -27.85 -35.86 6.76
CA ASN A 244 -27.90 -35.29 5.42
C ASN A 244 -28.91 -34.14 5.37
N ILE A 245 -28.40 -32.91 5.39
CA ILE A 245 -29.22 -31.69 5.32
C ILE A 245 -29.43 -31.15 3.90
N GLY A 246 -29.01 -31.89 2.87
CA GLY A 246 -29.16 -31.48 1.46
C GLY A 246 -28.25 -30.32 1.03
N PHE A 247 -27.17 -30.05 1.77
CA PHE A 247 -26.21 -29.00 1.43
C PHE A 247 -25.33 -29.42 0.25
N ASP A 248 -25.24 -28.55 -0.76
CA ASP A 248 -24.35 -28.71 -1.91
C ASP A 248 -23.14 -27.79 -1.78
N SER A 249 -21.98 -28.39 -1.50
CA SER A 249 -20.70 -27.68 -1.34
C SER A 249 -20.20 -27.05 -2.64
N LYS A 250 -20.58 -27.60 -3.80
CA LYS A 250 -20.22 -27.07 -5.11
C LYS A 250 -20.98 -25.77 -5.36
N ILE A 251 -22.29 -25.76 -5.17
CA ILE A 251 -23.11 -24.54 -5.31
C ILE A 251 -22.63 -23.45 -4.35
N TYR A 252 -22.32 -23.80 -3.09
CA TYR A 252 -21.78 -22.85 -2.12
C TYR A 252 -20.44 -22.24 -2.58
N THR A 253 -19.52 -23.07 -3.06
CA THR A 253 -18.20 -22.61 -3.54
C THR A 253 -18.34 -21.74 -4.80
N GLU A 254 -19.20 -22.13 -5.74
CA GLU A 254 -19.49 -21.35 -6.95
C GLU A 254 -20.09 -19.98 -6.62
N ALA A 255 -21.03 -19.90 -5.67
CA ALA A 255 -21.62 -18.65 -5.23
C ALA A 255 -20.57 -17.69 -4.64
N LYS A 256 -19.66 -18.20 -3.79
CA LYS A 256 -18.55 -17.40 -3.25
C LYS A 256 -17.64 -16.87 -4.35
N TYR A 257 -17.30 -17.72 -5.31
CA TYR A 257 -16.47 -17.35 -6.45
C TYR A 257 -17.11 -16.22 -7.28
N LEU A 258 -18.39 -16.37 -7.64
CA LEU A 258 -19.14 -15.38 -8.43
C LEU A 258 -19.22 -14.03 -7.70
N GLU A 259 -19.38 -14.06 -6.38
CA GLU A 259 -19.39 -12.84 -5.57
C GLU A 259 -18.03 -12.13 -5.60
N ILE A 260 -16.92 -12.85 -5.41
CA ILE A 260 -15.57 -12.27 -5.52
C ILE A 260 -15.31 -11.75 -6.94
N ALA A 261 -15.72 -12.50 -7.96
CA ALA A 261 -15.56 -12.11 -9.36
C ALA A 261 -16.31 -10.81 -9.69
N THR A 262 -17.48 -10.62 -9.08
CA THR A 262 -18.30 -9.41 -9.20
C THR A 262 -17.67 -8.25 -8.43
N LEU A 263 -17.23 -8.50 -7.20
CA LEU A 263 -16.61 -7.53 -6.31
C LEU A 263 -15.34 -6.89 -6.92
N THR A 264 -14.57 -7.70 -7.65
CA THR A 264 -13.27 -7.32 -8.26
C THR A 264 -13.33 -7.07 -9.76
N LYS A 265 -14.53 -7.07 -10.36
CA LYS A 265 -14.76 -6.96 -11.81
C LYS A 265 -14.03 -5.78 -12.48
N ASP A 266 -14.04 -4.61 -11.84
CA ASP A 266 -13.44 -3.41 -12.39
C ASP A 266 -11.94 -3.33 -12.15
N LEU A 267 -11.42 -4.09 -11.17
CA LEU A 267 -9.99 -4.20 -10.92
C LEU A 267 -9.34 -5.30 -11.75
N GLY A 268 -10.13 -6.16 -12.39
CA GLY A 268 -9.63 -7.18 -13.30
C GLY A 268 -8.99 -8.39 -12.63
N TRP A 269 -9.07 -8.54 -11.31
CA TRP A 269 -8.42 -9.64 -10.61
C TRP A 269 -8.92 -11.00 -11.11
N ASN A 270 -8.02 -11.83 -11.62
CA ASN A 270 -8.35 -13.14 -12.21
C ASN A 270 -8.37 -14.31 -11.22
N GLN A 271 -8.20 -14.05 -9.91
CA GLN A 271 -8.32 -15.07 -8.86
C GLN A 271 -7.48 -16.34 -9.15
N ARG A 272 -6.25 -16.17 -9.65
CA ARG A 272 -5.32 -17.27 -9.98
C ARG A 272 -5.91 -18.37 -10.85
N GLN A 273 -6.79 -18.00 -11.80
CA GLN A 273 -7.44 -18.96 -12.71
C GLN A 273 -8.32 -20.00 -12.03
N LEU A 274 -8.74 -19.78 -10.76
CA LEU A 274 -9.77 -20.59 -10.09
C LEU A 274 -11.14 -20.56 -10.82
N SER A 275 -11.22 -19.78 -11.91
CA SER A 275 -12.41 -19.42 -12.66
C SER A 275 -12.50 -20.00 -14.06
N THR A 276 -11.51 -20.75 -14.54
CA THR A 276 -11.44 -21.18 -15.96
C THR A 276 -12.69 -21.90 -16.42
N ASN A 277 -13.45 -22.52 -15.50
CA ASN A 277 -14.70 -23.20 -15.79
C ASN A 277 -15.93 -22.28 -15.91
N HIS A 278 -15.84 -20.99 -15.56
CA HIS A 278 -16.98 -20.08 -15.43
C HIS A 278 -16.87 -18.80 -16.27
N ILE A 279 -15.79 -18.61 -17.01
CA ILE A 279 -15.57 -17.43 -17.85
C ILE A 279 -15.07 -17.80 -19.24
N THR A 280 -15.47 -17.04 -20.24
CA THR A 280 -14.93 -17.19 -21.59
C THR A 280 -13.49 -16.68 -21.64
N GLU A 281 -12.69 -17.21 -22.57
CA GLU A 281 -11.31 -16.76 -22.80
C GLU A 281 -11.23 -15.25 -23.07
N TYR A 282 -12.15 -14.72 -23.89
CA TYR A 282 -12.28 -13.29 -24.13
C TYR A 282 -12.44 -12.49 -22.82
N TYR A 283 -13.29 -12.97 -21.90
CA TYR A 283 -13.51 -12.28 -20.65
C TYR A 283 -12.30 -12.39 -19.70
N ALA A 284 -11.60 -13.52 -19.70
CA ALA A 284 -10.36 -13.69 -18.96
C ALA A 284 -9.28 -12.69 -19.41
N LEU A 285 -9.14 -12.48 -20.72
CA LEU A 285 -8.25 -11.47 -21.31
C LEU A 285 -8.67 -10.05 -20.94
N LEU A 286 -9.96 -9.74 -21.04
CA LEU A 286 -10.45 -8.41 -20.67
C LEU A 286 -10.18 -8.09 -19.20
N ARG A 287 -10.30 -9.09 -18.31
CA ARG A 287 -9.93 -8.95 -16.89
C ARG A 287 -8.43 -8.76 -16.71
N LEU A 288 -7.58 -9.52 -17.40
CA LEU A 288 -6.12 -9.34 -17.37
C LEU A 288 -5.73 -7.91 -17.78
N LEU A 289 -6.26 -7.40 -18.89
CA LEU A 289 -6.00 -6.04 -19.33
C LEU A 289 -6.48 -5.00 -18.31
N ARG A 290 -7.63 -5.20 -17.66
CA ARG A 290 -8.08 -4.32 -16.57
C ARG A 290 -7.12 -4.32 -15.39
N GLN A 291 -6.63 -5.50 -14.99
CA GLN A 291 -5.64 -5.60 -13.93
C GLN A 291 -4.36 -4.85 -14.32
N LYS A 292 -3.87 -5.03 -15.54
CA LYS A 292 -2.69 -4.30 -16.06
C LYS A 292 -2.91 -2.79 -16.08
N LYS A 293 -4.10 -2.33 -16.46
CA LYS A 293 -4.45 -0.92 -16.39
C LYS A 293 -4.39 -0.38 -14.95
N VAL A 294 -4.93 -1.14 -14.00
CA VAL A 294 -4.89 -0.78 -12.57
C VAL A 294 -3.45 -0.70 -12.07
N GLU A 295 -2.61 -1.70 -12.39
CA GLU A 295 -1.19 -1.73 -12.06
C GLU A 295 -0.47 -0.48 -12.60
N ALA A 296 -0.65 -0.14 -13.89
CA ALA A 296 -0.07 1.06 -14.50
C ALA A 296 -0.54 2.35 -13.84
N THR A 297 -1.86 2.47 -13.60
CA THR A 297 -2.48 3.65 -12.97
C THR A 297 -1.90 3.90 -11.58
N VAL A 298 -1.80 2.85 -10.76
CA VAL A 298 -1.23 2.94 -9.41
C VAL A 298 0.25 3.31 -9.49
N ARG A 299 1.01 2.68 -10.39
CA ARG A 299 2.43 2.97 -10.60
C ARG A 299 2.71 4.42 -10.99
N GLU A 300 2.02 4.92 -12.02
CA GLU A 300 2.16 6.31 -12.49
C GLU A 300 1.87 7.31 -11.37
N MET A 301 0.83 7.04 -10.57
CA MET A 301 0.48 7.86 -9.42
C MET A 301 1.57 7.83 -8.33
N ILE A 302 2.15 6.66 -8.04
CA ILE A 302 3.27 6.55 -7.09
C ILE A 302 4.50 7.33 -7.61
N PHE A 303 4.86 7.17 -8.88
CA PHE A 303 5.95 7.94 -9.51
C PHE A 303 5.73 9.45 -9.38
N THR A 304 4.51 9.91 -9.68
CA THR A 304 4.14 11.32 -9.56
C THR A 304 4.36 11.82 -8.12
N LYS A 305 3.85 11.07 -7.14
CA LYS A 305 3.97 11.44 -5.72
C LYS A 305 5.40 11.35 -5.19
N LEU A 306 6.18 10.40 -5.68
CA LEU A 306 7.59 10.28 -5.36
C LEU A 306 8.37 11.50 -5.87
N ASN A 307 8.19 11.87 -7.14
CA ASN A 307 8.83 13.05 -7.72
C ASN A 307 8.43 14.36 -7.03
N GLU A 308 7.16 14.49 -6.62
CA GLU A 308 6.73 15.60 -5.77
C GLU A 308 7.48 15.64 -4.43
N ALA A 309 7.71 14.49 -3.79
CA ALA A 309 8.43 14.41 -2.52
C ALA A 309 9.93 14.70 -2.66
N LEU A 310 10.57 14.16 -3.69
CA LEU A 310 12.00 14.40 -3.98
C LEU A 310 12.28 15.88 -4.24
N ASN A 311 11.33 16.59 -4.85
CA ASN A 311 11.42 18.02 -5.15
C ASN A 311 10.69 18.91 -4.13
N GLY A 312 10.19 18.31 -3.04
CA GLY A 312 9.57 19.05 -1.96
C GLY A 312 10.60 19.85 -1.16
N SER A 313 10.12 20.75 -0.30
CA SER A 313 10.96 21.66 0.50
C SER A 313 11.97 20.98 1.43
N VAL A 314 11.78 19.69 1.72
CA VAL A 314 12.67 18.91 2.60
C VAL A 314 13.89 18.39 1.85
N LEU A 315 13.66 17.72 0.72
CA LEU A 315 14.72 17.03 -0.03
C LEU A 315 15.32 17.92 -1.13
N ASN A 316 14.46 18.67 -1.84
CA ASN A 316 14.82 19.65 -2.87
C ASN A 316 15.91 19.16 -3.85
N PHE A 317 15.78 17.92 -4.34
CA PHE A 317 16.79 17.36 -5.23
C PHE A 317 16.84 18.05 -6.60
N GLY A 318 15.76 18.70 -7.02
CA GLY A 318 15.66 19.36 -8.33
C GLY A 318 15.84 18.36 -9.47
N ALA A 319 15.31 17.16 -9.30
CA ALA A 319 15.48 16.03 -10.20
C ALA A 319 14.21 15.20 -10.30
N GLN A 320 13.98 14.62 -11.47
CA GLN A 320 12.89 13.69 -11.74
C GLN A 320 13.44 12.30 -11.99
N VAL A 321 12.83 11.31 -11.37
CA VAL A 321 13.10 9.89 -11.62
C VAL A 321 12.04 9.32 -12.54
N SER A 322 12.48 8.51 -13.50
CA SER A 322 11.64 7.81 -14.46
C SER A 322 12.22 6.44 -14.78
N MET A 323 11.42 5.60 -15.42
CA MET A 323 11.83 4.28 -15.88
C MET A 323 11.18 4.01 -17.22
N ASP A 324 12.00 3.69 -18.22
CA ASP A 324 11.55 3.55 -19.59
C ASP A 324 10.94 2.17 -19.84
N ASN A 325 10.25 2.04 -20.98
CA ASN A 325 9.66 0.80 -21.50
C ASN A 325 8.60 0.17 -20.57
N LEU A 326 8.13 0.89 -19.56
CA LEU A 326 6.95 0.50 -18.79
C LEU A 326 5.70 0.89 -19.56
N PHE A 327 4.74 -0.04 -19.68
CA PHE A 327 3.45 0.27 -20.29
C PHE A 327 2.68 1.32 -19.48
N THR A 328 1.99 2.23 -20.13
CA THR A 328 1.14 3.22 -19.47
C THR A 328 -0.30 2.72 -19.37
N ALA A 329 -1.12 3.37 -18.55
CA ALA A 329 -2.56 3.11 -18.52
C ALA A 329 -3.21 3.33 -19.91
N SER A 330 -2.74 4.34 -20.66
CA SER A 330 -3.16 4.60 -22.05
C SER A 330 -2.77 3.49 -23.02
N ASP A 331 -1.57 2.92 -22.88
CA ASP A 331 -1.14 1.83 -23.76
C ASP A 331 -2.04 0.59 -23.60
N ILE A 332 -2.58 0.39 -22.40
CA ILE A 332 -3.54 -0.68 -22.14
C ILE A 332 -4.91 -0.35 -22.73
N ASP A 333 -5.36 0.91 -22.71
CA ASP A 333 -6.62 1.31 -23.34
C ASP A 333 -6.61 1.07 -24.86
N VAL A 334 -5.48 1.35 -25.52
CA VAL A 334 -5.28 1.02 -26.93
C VAL A 334 -5.41 -0.48 -27.18
N ARG A 335 -4.84 -1.32 -26.30
CA ARG A 335 -4.94 -2.79 -26.40
C ARG A 335 -6.37 -3.29 -26.18
N VAL A 336 -7.09 -2.74 -25.20
CA VAL A 336 -8.51 -3.06 -24.97
C VAL A 336 -9.35 -2.72 -26.19
N LYS A 337 -9.07 -1.60 -26.87
CA LYS A 337 -9.74 -1.24 -28.12
C LYS A 337 -9.46 -2.26 -29.23
N LYS A 338 -8.20 -2.63 -29.46
CA LYS A 338 -7.83 -3.66 -30.46
C LYS A 338 -8.47 -5.02 -30.19
N LEU A 339 -8.53 -5.45 -28.92
CA LEU A 339 -9.19 -6.69 -28.51
C LEU A 339 -10.70 -6.67 -28.83
N LYS A 340 -11.37 -5.52 -28.64
CA LYS A 340 -12.80 -5.37 -28.97
C LYS A 340 -13.05 -5.42 -30.48
N GLU A 341 -12.10 -4.96 -31.28
CA GLU A 341 -12.20 -4.96 -32.74
C GLU A 341 -11.84 -6.32 -33.36
N GLY A 342 -11.34 -7.28 -32.58
CA GLY A 342 -10.91 -8.59 -33.08
C GLY A 342 -9.54 -8.56 -33.79
N ASN A 343 -8.80 -7.47 -33.67
CA ASN A 343 -7.57 -7.20 -34.43
C ASN A 343 -6.28 -7.71 -33.75
N THR A 344 -6.38 -8.66 -32.80
CA THR A 344 -5.22 -9.10 -32.02
C THR A 344 -5.36 -10.55 -31.57
N THR A 345 -4.27 -11.31 -31.64
CA THR A 345 -4.24 -12.70 -31.17
C THR A 345 -3.90 -12.79 -29.68
N PHE A 346 -4.22 -13.92 -29.06
CA PHE A 346 -3.95 -14.17 -27.64
C PHE A 346 -2.48 -14.00 -27.26
N ILE A 347 -1.57 -14.47 -28.13
CA ILE A 347 -0.13 -14.46 -27.90
C ILE A 347 0.39 -13.03 -27.85
N ASP A 348 -0.03 -12.19 -28.80
CA ASP A 348 0.43 -10.80 -28.93
C ASP A 348 0.11 -9.97 -27.68
N LEU A 349 -1.06 -10.19 -27.05
CA LEU A 349 -1.43 -9.48 -25.82
C LEU A 349 -0.60 -9.94 -24.62
N PHE A 350 -0.22 -11.21 -24.57
CA PHE A 350 0.49 -11.77 -23.42
C PHE A 350 1.97 -11.37 -23.44
N THR A 351 2.64 -11.43 -24.60
CA THR A 351 4.03 -10.97 -24.73
C THR A 351 4.19 -9.48 -24.45
N ASP A 352 3.18 -8.67 -24.78
CA ASP A 352 3.27 -7.21 -24.69
C ASP A 352 2.87 -6.63 -23.32
N THR A 353 2.27 -7.44 -22.44
CA THR A 353 1.75 -6.97 -21.13
C THR A 353 2.36 -7.69 -19.93
N SER A 354 3.28 -8.62 -20.19
CA SER A 354 4.01 -9.38 -19.17
C SER A 354 5.44 -8.85 -19.06
N PHE A 355 5.93 -8.68 -17.83
CA PHE A 355 7.28 -8.17 -17.57
C PHE A 355 8.37 -9.18 -17.88
#